data_AF-A0A951IS17-F1
#
_entry.id   AF-A0A951IS17-F1
#
_cell.length_a   1.000
_cell.length_b   1.000
_cell.length_c   1.000
_cell.angle_alpha   90.00
_cell.angle_beta   90.00
_cell.angle_gamma   90.00
#
_symmetry.space_group_name_H-M   'P 1'
#
loop_
_entity.id
_entity.type
_entity.pdbx_description
1 polymer ?
#
loop_
_entity_poly.entity_id
_entity_poly.type
_entity_poly.pdbx_seq_one_letter_code
_entity_poly.pdbx_strand_id
1 'polypeptide(L)'
;MTKVIILIGSFILVLGPILEGKWILEKFETFENIIWSKSFQELSNEDQIRGFQMYNLYMENVFLEFKSDTLHFKDLKNEKIIDKIGLWYIDKDTLIINDLEVLATYKYFIESHSDCELYLKTIFPDGEIAKNGRVFVNESCK
;
A
#
# COMPACT_ATOMS: atom_id res chain seq x y z
N MET A 1 10.75 -9.85 58.13
CA MET A 1 10.44 -8.70 57.25
C MET A 1 10.76 -9.10 55.83
N THR A 2 9.76 -9.56 55.08
CA THR A 2 9.91 -10.06 53.72
C THR A 2 9.71 -8.90 52.76
N LYS A 3 10.77 -8.50 52.04
CA LYS A 3 10.69 -7.46 51.02
C LYS A 3 10.01 -8.04 49.79
N VAL A 4 8.78 -7.63 49.52
CA VAL A 4 8.10 -7.88 48.25
C VAL A 4 8.63 -6.85 47.25
N ILE A 5 9.42 -7.30 46.28
CA ILE A 5 9.84 -6.48 45.15
C ILE A 5 8.71 -6.55 44.12
N ILE A 6 7.92 -5.48 44.01
CA ILE A 6 6.93 -5.33 42.95
C ILE A 6 7.68 -4.90 41.69
N LEU A 7 7.90 -5.85 40.79
CA LEU A 7 8.43 -5.59 39.46
C LEU A 7 7.28 -5.03 38.61
N ILE A 8 7.17 -3.71 38.50
CA ILE A 8 6.25 -3.06 37.56
C ILE A 8 6.85 -3.23 36.17
N GLY A 9 6.51 -4.34 35.51
CA GLY A 9 6.84 -4.57 34.11
C GLY A 9 6.14 -3.52 33.26
N SER A 10 6.92 -2.66 32.61
CA SER A 10 6.44 -1.74 31.58
C SER A 10 5.78 -2.55 30.48
N PHE A 11 4.45 -2.52 30.41
CA PHE A 11 3.70 -2.99 29.25
C PHE A 11 3.96 -1.95 28.16
N ILE A 12 5.02 -2.16 27.37
CA ILE A 12 5.16 -1.48 26.09
C ILE A 12 4.02 -2.05 25.24
N LEU A 13 2.91 -1.30 25.19
CA LEU A 13 1.92 -1.45 24.13
C LEU A 13 2.70 -1.27 22.84
N VAL A 14 3.00 -2.37 22.16
CA VAL A 14 3.40 -2.37 20.77
C VAL A 14 2.16 -1.91 20.01
N LEU A 15 1.94 -0.60 19.99
CA LEU A 15 1.01 0.02 19.06
C LEU A 15 1.56 -0.37 17.69
N GLY A 16 0.81 -1.18 16.96
CA GLY A 16 1.12 -1.48 15.56
C GLY A 16 1.25 -0.16 14.76
N PRO A 17 1.79 -0.22 13.54
CA PRO A 17 1.96 0.98 12.72
C PRO A 17 0.66 1.80 12.68
N ILE A 18 0.73 3.06 13.10
CA ILE A 18 -0.41 3.97 13.05
C ILE A 18 -0.47 4.50 11.62
N LEU A 19 -1.23 3.83 10.77
CA LEU A 19 -1.41 4.23 9.37
C LEU A 19 -2.56 5.22 9.17
N GLU A 20 -3.21 5.69 10.24
CA GLU A 20 -4.34 6.62 10.17
C GLU A 20 -4.03 7.83 9.26
N GLY A 21 -4.99 8.21 8.44
CA GLY A 21 -4.87 9.31 7.49
C GLY A 21 -4.74 8.86 6.04
N LYS A 22 -4.43 9.82 5.17
CA LYS A 22 -4.44 9.64 3.71
C LYS A 22 -3.02 9.56 3.17
N TRP A 23 -2.76 8.51 2.40
CA TRP A 23 -1.47 8.17 1.83
C TRP A 23 -1.57 8.15 0.32
N ILE A 24 -0.86 9.07 -0.32
CA ILE A 24 -0.90 9.29 -1.77
C ILE A 24 0.23 8.50 -2.41
N LEU A 25 -0.08 7.74 -3.46
CA LEU A 25 0.94 7.01 -4.20
C LEU A 25 1.94 7.99 -4.82
N GLU A 26 3.23 7.81 -4.54
CA GLU A 26 4.30 8.61 -5.16
C GLU A 26 5.15 7.79 -6.11
N LYS A 27 5.33 6.50 -5.82
CA LYS A 27 6.14 5.60 -6.65
C LYS A 27 5.48 4.25 -6.83
N PHE A 28 5.49 3.72 -8.04
CA PHE A 28 5.11 2.33 -8.31
C PHE A 28 6.17 1.67 -9.19
N GLU A 29 7.14 1.05 -8.53
CA GLU A 29 8.38 0.55 -9.16
C GLU A 29 8.13 -0.46 -10.28
N THR A 30 7.13 -1.34 -10.13
CA THR A 30 6.81 -2.32 -11.18
C THR A 30 6.26 -1.63 -12.42
N PHE A 31 5.36 -0.65 -12.27
CA PHE A 31 4.77 0.06 -13.39
C PHE A 31 5.83 0.93 -14.09
N GLU A 32 6.65 1.65 -13.32
CA GLU A 32 7.78 2.42 -13.86
C GLU A 32 8.74 1.52 -14.64
N ASN A 33 9.14 0.38 -14.08
CA ASN A 33 10.03 -0.57 -14.77
C ASN A 33 9.44 -1.07 -16.09
N ILE A 34 8.13 -1.26 -16.17
CA ILE A 34 7.45 -1.67 -17.42
C ILE A 34 7.52 -0.52 -18.43
N ILE A 35 7.11 0.69 -18.05
CA ILE A 35 7.05 1.87 -18.93
C ILE A 35 8.43 2.21 -19.50
N TRP A 36 9.49 2.07 -18.71
CA TRP A 36 10.85 2.35 -19.14
C TRP A 36 11.58 1.14 -19.76
N SER A 37 10.92 -0.02 -19.88
CA SER A 37 11.54 -1.21 -20.46
C SER A 37 11.69 -1.11 -21.97
N LYS A 38 12.75 -1.72 -22.50
CA LYS A 38 12.95 -1.84 -23.96
C LYS A 38 11.74 -2.47 -24.67
N SER A 39 11.13 -3.50 -24.06
CA SER A 39 9.96 -4.18 -24.62
C SER A 39 8.76 -3.25 -24.76
N PHE A 40 8.54 -2.33 -23.82
CA PHE A 40 7.49 -1.33 -23.93
C PHE A 40 7.79 -0.31 -25.04
N GLN A 41 9.03 0.11 -25.17
CA GLN A 41 9.46 1.07 -26.21
C GLN A 41 9.38 0.48 -27.65
N GLU A 42 9.32 -0.84 -27.78
CA GLU A 42 9.16 -1.55 -29.05
C GLU A 42 7.69 -1.77 -29.44
N LEU A 43 6.73 -1.39 -28.58
CA LEU A 43 5.30 -1.47 -28.88
C LEU A 43 4.90 -0.44 -29.94
N SER A 44 3.69 -0.60 -30.51
CA SER A 44 3.12 0.40 -31.40
C SER A 44 2.97 1.76 -30.69
N ASN A 45 3.00 2.86 -31.44
CA ASN A 45 2.79 4.20 -30.87
C ASN A 45 1.47 4.30 -30.11
N GLU A 46 0.41 3.64 -30.59
CA GLU A 46 -0.90 3.63 -29.95
C GLU A 46 -0.85 2.94 -28.59
N ASP A 47 -0.21 1.77 -28.51
CA ASP A 47 -0.06 1.02 -27.26
C ASP A 47 0.83 1.75 -26.24
N GLN A 48 1.88 2.42 -26.71
CA GLN A 48 2.72 3.26 -25.85
C GLN A 48 1.93 4.42 -25.25
N ILE A 49 1.17 5.15 -26.08
CA ILE A 49 0.32 6.26 -25.62
C ILE A 49 -0.68 5.76 -24.58
N ARG A 50 -1.35 4.63 -24.86
CA ARG A 50 -2.30 4.01 -23.94
C ARG A 50 -1.64 3.61 -22.61
N GLY A 51 -0.47 3.00 -22.66
CA GLY A 51 0.29 2.65 -21.47
C GLY A 51 0.68 3.85 -20.62
N PHE A 52 1.17 4.95 -21.23
CA PHE A 52 1.47 6.20 -20.52
C PHE A 52 0.21 6.84 -19.93
N GLN A 53 -0.92 6.81 -20.64
CA GLN A 53 -2.20 7.30 -20.11
C GLN A 53 -2.64 6.51 -18.88
N MET A 54 -2.54 5.18 -18.93
CA MET A 54 -2.84 4.32 -17.78
C MET A 54 -1.90 4.58 -16.60
N TYR A 55 -0.60 4.75 -16.88
CA TYR A 55 0.39 5.08 -15.85
C TYR A 55 0.06 6.40 -15.16
N ASN A 56 -0.14 7.49 -15.93
CA ASN A 56 -0.49 8.79 -15.38
C ASN A 56 -1.80 8.74 -14.59
N LEU A 57 -2.83 8.09 -15.16
CA LEU A 57 -4.12 7.95 -14.49
C LEU A 57 -3.98 7.23 -13.14
N TYR A 58 -3.18 6.15 -13.08
CA TYR A 58 -2.92 5.42 -11.86
C TYR A 58 -2.18 6.28 -10.82
N MET A 59 -1.07 6.90 -11.23
CA MET A 59 -0.22 7.69 -10.33
C MET A 59 -0.93 8.94 -9.79
N GLU A 60 -1.83 9.55 -10.55
CA GLU A 60 -2.56 10.75 -10.13
C GLU A 60 -3.72 10.46 -9.17
N ASN A 61 -4.27 9.23 -9.19
CA ASN A 61 -5.55 8.96 -8.53
C ASN A 61 -5.48 7.93 -7.41
N VAL A 62 -4.46 7.07 -7.37
CA VAL A 62 -4.39 6.00 -6.37
C VAL A 62 -3.92 6.54 -5.01
N PHE A 63 -4.71 6.26 -3.97
CA PHE A 63 -4.39 6.56 -2.58
C PHE A 63 -4.95 5.47 -1.66
N LEU A 64 -4.45 5.47 -0.42
CA LEU A 64 -4.97 4.69 0.71
C LEU A 64 -5.37 5.67 1.83
N GLU A 65 -6.63 5.69 2.23
CA GLU A 65 -7.12 6.51 3.34
C GLU A 65 -7.62 5.61 4.47
N PHE A 66 -6.80 5.49 5.50
CA PHE A 66 -7.10 4.67 6.67
C PHE A 66 -7.87 5.52 7.69
N LYS A 67 -9.01 5.01 8.11
CA LYS A 67 -9.87 5.62 9.11
C LYS A 67 -10.38 4.57 10.08
N SER A 68 -9.78 4.49 11.25
CA SER A 68 -10.04 3.41 12.22
C SER A 68 -9.78 2.04 11.57
N ASP A 69 -10.76 1.15 11.50
CA ASP A 69 -10.67 -0.17 10.85
C ASP A 69 -11.06 -0.16 9.36
N THR A 70 -11.48 1.00 8.85
CA THR A 70 -11.96 1.18 7.48
C THR A 70 -10.86 1.76 6.61
N LEU A 71 -10.75 1.27 5.37
CA LEU A 71 -9.86 1.80 4.35
C LEU A 71 -10.70 2.25 3.15
N HIS A 72 -10.55 3.51 2.76
CA HIS A 72 -11.00 4.00 1.46
C HIS A 72 -9.81 4.03 0.50
N PHE A 73 -9.97 3.48 -0.70
CA PHE A 73 -8.88 3.42 -1.65
C PHE A 73 -9.38 3.44 -3.07
N LYS A 74 -8.50 3.81 -4.00
CA LYS A 74 -8.78 3.84 -5.43
C LYS A 74 -7.98 2.78 -6.16
N ASP A 75 -8.61 2.16 -7.14
CA ASP A 75 -8.00 1.13 -7.99
C ASP A 75 -8.28 1.43 -9.47
N LEU A 76 -7.48 0.86 -10.37
CA LEU A 76 -7.63 1.03 -11.82
C LEU A 76 -8.21 -0.25 -12.41
N LYS A 77 -9.43 -0.17 -12.95
CA LYS A 77 -10.10 -1.28 -13.63
C LYS A 77 -10.66 -0.83 -14.96
N ASN A 78 -10.32 -1.54 -16.03
CA ASN A 78 -10.76 -1.22 -17.40
C ASN A 78 -10.53 0.26 -17.75
N GLU A 79 -9.32 0.77 -17.46
CA GLU A 79 -8.90 2.17 -17.71
C GLU A 79 -9.71 3.23 -16.97
N LYS A 80 -10.42 2.82 -15.92
CA LYS A 80 -11.19 3.73 -15.07
C LYS A 80 -10.76 3.56 -13.64
N ILE A 81 -10.68 4.69 -12.96
CA ILE A 81 -10.51 4.72 -11.52
C ILE A 81 -11.85 4.35 -10.88
N ILE A 82 -11.80 3.40 -9.97
CA ILE A 82 -12.93 2.99 -9.15
C ILE A 82 -12.59 3.27 -7.69
N ASP A 83 -13.56 3.86 -6.99
CA ASP A 83 -13.52 3.97 -5.54
C ASP A 83 -13.84 2.61 -4.93
N LYS A 84 -13.14 2.27 -3.86
CA LYS A 84 -13.30 1.03 -3.11
C LYS A 84 -13.31 1.30 -1.62
N ILE A 85 -13.95 0.41 -0.89
CA ILE A 85 -13.93 0.37 0.57
C ILE A 85 -13.54 -1.02 1.07
N GLY A 86 -12.72 -1.04 2.11
CA GLY A 86 -12.23 -2.27 2.72
C GLY A 86 -12.13 -2.17 4.23
N LEU A 87 -11.97 -3.32 4.86
CA LEU A 87 -11.49 -3.40 6.24
C LEU A 87 -10.00 -3.70 6.23
N TRP A 88 -9.24 -3.10 7.13
CA TRP A 88 -7.80 -3.32 7.21
C TRP A 88 -7.35 -3.66 8.63
N TYR A 89 -6.25 -4.39 8.70
CA TYR A 89 -5.51 -4.63 9.93
C TYR A 89 -4.06 -5.00 9.59
N ILE A 90 -3.20 -4.94 10.61
CA ILE A 90 -1.80 -5.36 10.48
C ILE A 90 -1.60 -6.61 11.34
N ASP A 91 -1.08 -7.67 10.71
CA ASP A 91 -0.56 -8.84 11.40
C ASP A 91 0.96 -8.88 11.22
N LYS A 92 1.69 -8.63 12.31
CA LYS A 92 3.15 -8.47 12.32
C LYS A 92 3.62 -7.38 11.35
N ASP A 93 4.25 -7.77 10.25
CA ASP A 93 4.82 -6.94 9.18
C ASP A 93 3.91 -6.90 7.94
N THR A 94 2.71 -7.47 8.03
CA THR A 94 1.80 -7.61 6.89
C THR A 94 0.57 -6.73 7.09
N LEU A 95 0.39 -5.77 6.18
CA LEU A 95 -0.88 -5.07 5.99
C LEU A 95 -1.85 -5.98 5.23
N ILE A 96 -3.03 -6.19 5.81
CA ILE A 96 -4.09 -7.01 5.24
C ILE A 96 -5.28 -6.10 4.97
N ILE A 97 -5.78 -6.13 3.73
CA ILE A 97 -6.94 -5.36 3.27
C ILE A 97 -7.98 -6.34 2.75
N ASN A 98 -9.14 -6.38 3.36
CA ASN A 98 -10.30 -7.09 2.87
C ASN A 98 -11.19 -6.12 2.09
N ASP A 99 -11.17 -6.25 0.77
CA ASP A 99 -12.01 -5.49 -0.15
C ASP A 99 -13.46 -5.95 -0.04
N LEU A 100 -14.34 -5.07 0.42
CA LEU A 100 -15.74 -5.39 0.68
C LEU A 100 -16.59 -5.45 -0.60
N GLU A 101 -16.12 -4.87 -1.70
CA GLU A 101 -16.87 -4.81 -2.96
C GLU A 101 -16.70 -6.10 -3.77
N VAL A 102 -15.48 -6.64 -3.82
CA VAL A 102 -15.18 -7.85 -4.60
C VAL A 102 -14.88 -9.08 -3.75
N LEU A 103 -14.98 -8.96 -2.42
CA LEU A 103 -14.72 -10.04 -1.47
C LEU A 103 -13.33 -10.67 -1.65
N ALA A 104 -12.33 -9.83 -1.90
CA ALA A 104 -10.94 -10.22 -2.09
C ALA A 104 -10.07 -9.74 -0.92
N THR A 105 -9.01 -10.48 -0.63
CA THR A 105 -8.01 -10.07 0.37
C THR A 105 -6.70 -9.72 -0.32
N TYR A 106 -6.25 -8.48 -0.15
CA TYR A 106 -4.94 -8.02 -0.55
C TYR A 106 -3.99 -8.08 0.65
N LYS A 107 -2.77 -8.57 0.41
CA LYS A 107 -1.72 -8.66 1.42
C LYS A 107 -0.50 -7.90 0.95
N TYR A 108 0.04 -7.07 1.84
CA TYR A 108 1.23 -6.28 1.57
C TYR A 108 2.22 -6.44 2.72
N PHE A 109 3.46 -6.78 2.39
CA PHE A 109 4.59 -6.67 3.31
C PHE A 109 4.95 -5.20 3.48
N ILE A 110 5.02 -4.74 4.73
CA ILE A 110 5.45 -3.40 5.09
C ILE A 110 6.98 -3.41 5.15
N GLU A 111 7.63 -3.00 4.07
CA GLU A 111 9.10 -2.94 4.01
C GLU A 111 9.64 -1.88 4.97
N SER A 112 9.01 -0.70 4.98
CA SER A 112 9.31 0.39 5.90
C SER A 112 8.07 1.26 6.12
N HIS A 113 8.00 1.90 7.29
CA HIS A 113 7.03 2.94 7.57
C HIS A 113 7.65 4.03 8.45
N SER A 114 7.16 5.25 8.26
CA SER A 114 7.40 6.43 9.10
C SER A 114 6.12 7.28 9.10
N ASP A 115 6.13 8.42 9.77
CA ASP A 115 4.96 9.33 9.76
C ASP A 115 4.66 9.90 8.36
N CYS A 116 5.67 9.95 7.47
CA CYS A 116 5.53 10.56 6.14
C CYS A 116 5.58 9.58 4.98
N GLU A 117 6.18 8.42 5.15
CA GLU A 117 6.41 7.47 4.05
C GLU A 117 6.03 6.04 4.45
N LEU A 118 5.34 5.34 3.55
CA LEU A 118 4.94 3.94 3.68
C LEU A 118 5.38 3.18 2.43
N TYR A 119 6.26 2.19 2.60
CA TYR A 119 6.72 1.34 1.51
C TYR A 119 6.12 -0.06 1.61
N LEU A 120 5.29 -0.42 0.61
CA LEU A 120 4.56 -1.68 0.57
C LEU A 120 5.03 -2.56 -0.59
N LYS A 121 5.25 -3.85 -0.31
CA LYS A 121 5.49 -4.89 -1.33
C LYS A 121 4.32 -5.86 -1.35
N THR A 122 3.83 -6.20 -2.54
CA THR A 122 2.71 -7.15 -2.68
C THR A 122 3.14 -8.55 -2.21
N ILE A 123 2.31 -9.22 -1.42
CA ILE A 123 2.46 -10.64 -1.11
C ILE A 123 1.52 -11.41 -2.04
N PHE A 124 2.09 -12.27 -2.88
CA PHE A 124 1.33 -13.09 -3.82
C PHE A 124 0.57 -14.23 -3.12
N PRO A 125 -0.42 -14.85 -3.77
CA PRO A 125 -1.22 -15.93 -3.17
C PRO A 125 -0.40 -17.16 -2.74
N ASP A 126 0.75 -17.39 -3.36
CA ASP A 126 1.72 -18.45 -2.99
C ASP A 126 2.61 -18.08 -1.80
N GLY A 127 2.51 -16.83 -1.31
CA GLY A 127 3.28 -16.30 -0.19
C GLY A 127 4.58 -15.61 -0.59
N GLU A 128 4.92 -15.54 -1.88
CA GLU A 128 6.10 -14.81 -2.33
C GLU A 128 5.93 -13.30 -2.18
N ILE A 129 6.98 -12.62 -1.73
CA ILE A 129 7.00 -11.15 -1.63
C ILE A 129 7.54 -10.59 -2.94
N ALA A 130 6.79 -9.68 -3.55
CA ALA A 130 7.21 -8.99 -4.75
C ALA A 130 8.56 -8.27 -4.54
N LYS A 131 9.46 -8.39 -5.51
CA LYS A 131 10.78 -7.73 -5.47
C LYS A 131 10.67 -6.20 -5.39
N ASN A 132 9.70 -5.66 -6.10
CA ASN A 132 9.43 -4.23 -6.24
C ASN A 132 8.16 -3.88 -5.45
N GLY A 133 8.07 -2.65 -4.99
CA GLY A 133 6.94 -2.19 -4.20
C GLY A 133 6.34 -0.86 -4.65
N ARG A 134 5.61 -0.23 -3.73
CA ARG A 134 4.90 1.02 -3.90
C ARG A 134 5.20 1.93 -2.72
N VAL A 135 5.61 3.16 -3.01
CA VAL A 135 5.87 4.17 -1.98
C VAL A 135 4.67 5.10 -1.94
N PHE A 136 4.10 5.24 -0.75
CA PHE A 136 3.05 6.20 -0.47
C PHE A 136 3.56 7.26 0.49
N VAL A 137 3.16 8.51 0.26
CA VAL A 137 3.46 9.63 1.14
C VAL A 137 2.20 10.10 1.84
N ASN A 138 2.29 10.32 3.15
CA ASN A 138 1.20 10.87 3.92
C ASN A 138 0.88 12.29 3.43
N GLU A 139 -0.40 12.57 3.18
CA GLU A 139 -0.89 13.87 2.73
C GLU A 139 -0.49 15.00 3.69
N SER A 140 -0.34 14.72 4.99
CA SER A 140 0.11 15.72 5.98
C SER A 140 1.58 16.15 5.83
N CYS A 141 2.37 15.43 5.03
CA CYS A 141 3.78 15.70 4.78
C CYS A 141 4.05 16.37 3.42
N LYS A 142 3.00 16.66 2.64
CA LYS A 142 3.08 17.45 1.40
C LYS A 142 2.78 18.92 1.66
#